data_AF-A0A960X808-F1
#
_entry.id   AF-A0A960X808-F1
#
_cell.length_a   1.000
_cell.length_b   1.000
_cell.length_c   1.000
_cell.angle_alpha   90.00
_cell.angle_beta   90.00
_cell.angle_gamma   90.00
#
_symmetry.space_group_name_H-M   'P 1'
#
loop_
_entity.id
_entity.type
_entity.pdbx_description
1 polymer ?
#
loop_
_entity_poly.entity_id
_entity_poly.type
_entity_poly.pdbx_seq_one_letter_code
_entity_poly.pdbx_strand_id
1 'polypeptide(L)'
;MKKIILTCLFCLLFTSIYSIPTKETLEKKIFAVHATNTFPATRKLHAGFDTSASKTSHIAAFFSSTRPTLHFSLGELVRPVGDYLSWEDCTYAIITPLGDLLPQMVNINCYDSFILGDFDFTSSTIIVAPVGTKPDNLVQMFWYDPQSTTLREAIDNAIDQMDGWHIRMVHSEDESVLNEALCNGENINTKDFFSSLLQAYPYLSVGLRFDELDGNHYLLSAIEAETLILANYFFQIFPDTEEEDDFSIEYLLVAKSRLIDNFTSWKGQFRVYSLPNNSRQAIDRLEKVVLFLCSTIDNEVDMLEKHGTSIRPIKAAEIPAA
;
A
#
# COMPACT_ATOMS: atom_id res chain seq x y z
N MET A 1 42.33 27.57 -52.70
CA MET A 1 41.19 26.66 -52.45
C MET A 1 41.26 26.20 -51.01
N LYS A 2 40.35 26.71 -50.15
CA LYS A 2 40.27 26.38 -48.72
C LYS A 2 39.42 25.12 -48.55
N LYS A 3 39.98 24.05 -47.99
CA LYS A 3 39.23 22.87 -47.54
C LYS A 3 38.67 23.18 -46.15
N ILE A 4 37.37 23.42 -46.08
CA ILE A 4 36.60 23.44 -44.82
C ILE A 4 36.47 21.97 -44.42
N ILE A 5 37.16 21.58 -43.35
CA ILE A 5 36.96 20.30 -42.69
C ILE A 5 35.60 20.40 -42.01
N LEU A 6 34.63 19.74 -42.62
CA LEU A 6 33.28 19.56 -42.10
C LEU A 6 33.39 18.65 -40.88
N THR A 7 33.61 19.27 -39.72
CA THR A 7 33.37 18.65 -38.42
C THR A 7 31.85 18.52 -38.25
N CYS A 8 31.25 17.63 -39.04
CA CYS A 8 30.00 16.97 -38.65
C CYS A 8 30.39 16.06 -37.49
N LEU A 9 30.53 16.69 -36.32
CA LEU A 9 30.55 16.01 -35.04
C LEU A 9 29.21 15.31 -34.99
N PHE A 10 29.27 14.03 -35.32
CA PHE A 10 28.40 12.95 -34.90
C PHE A 10 27.79 13.27 -33.53
N CYS A 11 26.68 14.01 -33.51
CA CYS A 11 25.63 13.81 -32.52
C CYS A 11 25.05 12.43 -32.83
N LEU A 12 25.83 11.38 -32.51
CA LEU A 12 25.25 10.14 -32.04
C LEU A 12 24.44 10.56 -30.83
N LEU A 13 23.17 10.87 -31.09
CA LEU A 13 22.09 10.58 -30.19
C LEU A 13 22.27 9.10 -29.83
N PHE A 14 23.10 8.82 -28.83
CA PHE A 14 22.96 7.68 -27.97
C PHE A 14 21.59 7.87 -27.30
N THR A 15 20.53 7.66 -28.07
CA THR A 15 19.29 7.16 -27.53
C THR A 15 19.71 5.84 -26.93
N SER A 16 19.93 5.87 -25.61
CA SER A 16 20.04 4.66 -24.82
C SER A 16 18.80 3.86 -25.17
N ILE A 17 18.94 2.87 -26.05
CA ILE A 17 17.86 1.94 -26.37
C ILE A 17 17.78 1.06 -25.15
N TYR A 18 17.17 1.57 -24.08
CA TYR A 18 16.90 0.74 -22.93
C TYR A 18 15.91 -0.31 -23.36
N SER A 19 16.32 -1.57 -23.25
CA SER A 19 15.41 -2.68 -23.42
C SER A 19 14.49 -2.68 -22.22
N ILE A 20 13.19 -2.43 -22.46
CA ILE A 20 12.14 -2.64 -21.46
C ILE A 20 12.38 -4.02 -20.81
N PRO A 21 12.53 -4.09 -19.47
CA PRO A 21 12.75 -5.37 -18.81
C PRO A 21 11.62 -6.36 -19.08
N THR A 22 11.99 -7.64 -19.22
CA THR A 22 11.00 -8.70 -19.31
C THR A 22 10.26 -8.87 -17.98
N LYS A 23 9.04 -9.41 -18.04
CA LYS A 23 8.26 -9.79 -16.85
C LYS A 23 9.10 -10.59 -15.86
N GLU A 24 9.78 -11.63 -16.34
CA GLU A 24 10.58 -12.53 -15.49
C GLU A 24 11.74 -11.79 -14.79
N THR A 25 12.37 -10.84 -15.48
CA THR A 25 13.41 -10.00 -14.87
C THR A 25 12.83 -9.14 -13.76
N LEU A 26 11.69 -8.47 -13.99
CA LEU A 26 11.03 -7.64 -12.98
C LEU A 26 10.61 -8.45 -11.75
N GLU A 27 10.02 -9.64 -11.98
CA GLU A 27 9.57 -10.55 -10.92
C GLU A 27 10.70 -11.00 -9.98
N LYS A 28 11.91 -11.17 -10.52
CA LYS A 28 13.07 -11.71 -9.80
C LYS A 28 14.02 -10.66 -9.25
N LYS A 29 14.15 -9.51 -9.93
CA LYS A 29 15.16 -8.49 -9.60
C LYS A 29 14.64 -7.41 -8.67
N ILE A 30 13.33 -7.15 -8.67
CA ILE A 30 12.73 -6.15 -7.78
C ILE A 30 12.27 -6.86 -6.52
N PHE A 31 12.67 -6.33 -5.38
CA PHE A 31 12.27 -6.83 -4.06
C PHE A 31 11.34 -5.82 -3.40
N ALA A 32 10.24 -6.32 -2.83
CA ALA A 32 9.33 -5.55 -2.02
C ALA A 32 9.76 -5.63 -0.55
N VAL A 33 9.69 -4.50 0.14
CA VAL A 33 10.17 -4.30 1.52
C VAL A 33 9.01 -3.79 2.37
N HIS A 34 8.74 -4.48 3.48
CA HIS A 34 7.79 -4.05 4.50
C HIS A 34 8.49 -3.93 5.84
N ALA A 35 8.64 -2.71 6.35
CA ALA A 35 9.24 -2.46 7.66
C ALA A 35 8.17 -2.44 8.76
N THR A 36 8.52 -2.98 9.92
CA THR A 36 7.59 -3.13 11.05
C THR A 36 8.33 -3.21 12.39
N ASN A 37 7.64 -2.83 13.46
CA ASN A 37 8.09 -3.03 14.84
C ASN A 37 7.61 -4.35 15.46
N THR A 38 6.74 -5.08 14.75
CA THR A 38 6.17 -6.34 15.23
C THR A 38 6.79 -7.51 14.49
N PHE A 39 7.41 -8.43 15.22
CA PHE A 39 7.99 -9.62 14.62
C PHE A 39 6.90 -10.54 14.04
N PRO A 40 6.97 -10.93 12.75
CA PRO A 40 5.92 -11.70 12.09
C PRO A 40 6.02 -13.20 12.41
N ALA A 41 5.59 -13.60 13.61
CA ALA A 41 5.75 -14.96 14.14
C ALA A 41 4.89 -16.06 13.45
N THR A 42 3.98 -15.70 12.56
CA THR A 42 2.96 -16.61 11.99
C THR A 42 3.16 -16.95 10.51
N ARG A 43 4.36 -16.71 9.96
CA ARG A 43 4.66 -16.81 8.52
C ARG A 43 3.72 -15.98 7.63
N LYS A 44 3.22 -14.89 8.18
CA LYS A 44 2.19 -14.08 7.54
C LYS A 44 2.33 -12.62 7.95
N LEU A 45 2.11 -11.74 6.99
CA LEU A 45 1.74 -10.36 7.28
C LEU A 45 0.23 -10.24 7.18
N HIS A 46 -0.38 -9.64 8.18
CA HIS A 46 -1.80 -9.38 8.21
C HIS A 46 -2.07 -8.02 7.59
N ALA A 47 -2.97 -7.97 6.61
CA ALA A 47 -3.48 -6.71 6.11
C ALA A 47 -4.35 -6.02 7.17
N GLY A 48 -4.36 -4.71 7.14
CA GLY A 48 -5.07 -3.91 8.13
C GLY A 48 -4.22 -2.79 8.70
N PHE A 49 -4.91 -1.83 9.29
CA PHE A 49 -4.28 -0.85 10.15
C PHE A 49 -4.19 -1.41 11.57
N ASP A 50 -2.96 -1.57 12.10
CA ASP A 50 -2.77 -1.95 13.50
C ASP A 50 -3.10 -0.75 14.38
N THR A 51 -4.28 -0.79 14.99
CA THR A 51 -4.72 0.20 15.97
C THR A 51 -4.46 -0.32 17.38
N SER A 52 -3.24 -0.78 17.67
CA SER A 52 -2.83 -1.13 19.05
C SER A 52 -3.10 -0.03 20.09
N ALA A 53 -3.36 1.22 19.65
CA ALA A 53 -3.85 2.33 20.45
C ALA A 53 -5.37 2.31 20.77
N SER A 54 -6.19 1.54 20.05
CA SER A 54 -7.64 1.39 20.25
C SER A 54 -7.91 0.57 21.50
N LYS A 55 -8.53 1.19 22.50
CA LYS A 55 -8.86 0.58 23.81
C LYS A 55 -9.89 -0.56 23.72
N THR A 56 -10.47 -0.84 22.55
CA THR A 56 -11.47 -1.91 22.39
C THR A 56 -11.22 -2.78 21.16
N SER A 57 -11.23 -4.10 21.34
CA SER A 57 -10.91 -5.09 20.31
C SER A 57 -11.83 -5.05 19.09
N HIS A 58 -13.09 -4.65 19.25
CA HIS A 58 -14.08 -4.59 18.16
C HIS A 58 -13.82 -3.43 17.20
N ILE A 59 -13.42 -2.27 17.73
CA ILE A 59 -13.02 -1.12 16.90
C ILE A 59 -11.75 -1.47 16.11
N ALA A 60 -10.79 -2.13 16.76
CA ALA A 60 -9.57 -2.57 16.09
C ALA A 60 -9.86 -3.53 14.91
N ALA A 61 -10.72 -4.53 15.14
CA ALA A 61 -11.11 -5.49 14.09
C ALA A 61 -11.86 -4.84 12.91
N PHE A 62 -12.71 -3.85 13.19
CA PHE A 62 -13.39 -3.08 12.15
C PHE A 62 -12.39 -2.31 11.29
N PHE A 63 -11.40 -1.65 11.90
CA PHE A 63 -10.38 -0.88 11.18
C PHE A 63 -9.40 -1.74 10.38
N SER A 64 -9.06 -2.92 10.89
CA SER A 64 -8.31 -3.89 10.07
C SER A 64 -9.10 -4.31 8.83
N SER A 65 -10.44 -4.17 8.85
CA SER A 65 -11.32 -4.51 7.72
C SER A 65 -11.62 -3.33 6.81
N THR A 66 -11.46 -2.08 7.26
CA THR A 66 -11.62 -0.87 6.43
C THR A 66 -10.44 -0.65 5.50
N ARG A 67 -9.23 -1.05 5.92
CA ARG A 67 -7.99 -0.96 5.12
C ARG A 67 -7.43 -2.36 4.85
N PRO A 68 -8.00 -3.12 3.89
CA PRO A 68 -7.61 -4.51 3.66
C PRO A 68 -6.31 -4.64 2.84
N THR A 69 -5.44 -3.64 2.88
CA THR A 69 -4.22 -3.54 2.07
C THR A 69 -2.96 -3.73 2.91
N LEU A 70 -1.94 -4.31 2.29
CA LEU A 70 -0.56 -4.36 2.81
C LEU A 70 0.34 -3.56 1.89
N HIS A 71 1.14 -2.68 2.50
CA HIS A 71 1.98 -1.73 1.80
C HIS A 71 3.45 -2.14 1.84
N PHE A 72 4.12 -1.89 0.72
CA PHE A 72 5.51 -2.22 0.49
C PHE A 72 6.19 -1.10 -0.28
N SER A 73 7.47 -0.89 0.01
CA SER A 73 8.37 -0.14 -0.84
C SER A 73 9.15 -1.08 -1.74
N LEU A 74 9.66 -0.60 -2.89
CA LEU A 74 10.38 -1.44 -3.85
C LEU A 74 11.87 -1.11 -3.87
N GLY A 75 12.70 -2.11 -3.62
CA GLY A 75 14.16 -2.11 -3.74
C GLY A 75 14.92 -1.43 -2.60
N GLU A 76 14.27 -0.59 -1.80
CA GLU A 76 14.82 -0.09 -0.54
C GLU A 76 13.71 0.26 0.45
N LEU A 77 14.09 0.58 1.69
CA LEU A 77 13.19 1.10 2.72
C LEU A 77 12.61 2.47 2.31
N VAL A 78 11.33 2.73 2.59
CA VAL A 78 10.70 4.05 2.36
C VAL A 78 11.56 5.15 2.99
N ARG A 79 11.82 6.22 2.23
CA ARG A 79 12.53 7.40 2.75
C ARG A 79 11.60 8.16 3.70
N PRO A 80 12.10 8.71 4.83
CA PRO A 80 11.25 9.51 5.72
C PRO A 80 10.50 10.62 4.96
N VAL A 81 9.20 10.72 5.22
CA VAL A 81 8.31 11.76 4.67
C VAL A 81 7.76 12.56 5.84
N GLY A 82 8.26 13.77 6.04
CA GLY A 82 7.88 14.64 7.15
C GLY A 82 8.19 14.06 8.54
N ASP A 83 7.49 14.58 9.56
CA ASP A 83 7.73 14.29 10.98
C ASP A 83 6.82 13.18 11.56
N TYR A 84 5.92 12.60 10.77
CA TYR A 84 4.84 11.76 11.32
C TYR A 84 5.27 10.34 11.68
N LEU A 85 5.99 9.64 10.79
CA LEU A 85 6.45 8.26 10.98
C LEU A 85 7.76 8.04 10.24
N SER A 86 8.79 7.62 10.96
CA SER A 86 10.07 7.22 10.39
C SER A 86 10.14 5.70 10.28
N TRP A 87 10.15 5.18 9.04
CA TRP A 87 10.40 3.75 8.81
C TRP A 87 11.81 3.32 9.21
N GLU A 88 12.75 4.27 9.38
CA GLU A 88 14.10 4.01 9.88
C GLU A 88 14.09 3.51 11.33
N ASP A 89 13.05 3.84 12.09
CA ASP A 89 12.91 3.44 13.49
C ASP A 89 12.30 2.04 13.64
N CYS A 90 11.95 1.38 12.53
CA CYS A 90 11.44 0.02 12.57
C CYS A 90 12.53 -0.97 13.01
N THR A 91 12.12 -2.00 13.74
CA THR A 91 13.03 -3.03 14.26
C THR A 91 13.25 -4.18 13.27
N TYR A 92 12.24 -4.47 12.44
CA TYR A 92 12.23 -5.60 11.53
C TYR A 92 11.87 -5.15 10.11
N ALA A 93 12.29 -5.93 9.12
CA ALA A 93 11.75 -5.82 7.77
C ALA A 93 11.49 -7.19 7.16
N ILE A 94 10.48 -7.25 6.29
CA ILE A 94 10.16 -8.41 5.47
C ILE A 94 10.52 -8.05 4.04
N ILE A 95 11.33 -8.90 3.41
CA ILE A 95 11.76 -8.73 2.02
C ILE A 95 11.27 -9.93 1.22
N THR A 96 10.65 -9.67 0.07
CA THR A 96 10.16 -10.73 -0.83
C THR A 96 10.31 -10.28 -2.28
N PRO A 97 10.59 -11.18 -3.24
CA PRO A 97 10.56 -10.83 -4.66
C PRO A 97 9.20 -10.26 -5.08
N LEU A 98 9.20 -9.30 -5.98
CA LEU A 98 7.98 -8.70 -6.54
C LEU A 98 7.04 -9.77 -7.11
N GLY A 99 7.61 -10.80 -7.74
CA GLY A 99 6.85 -11.92 -8.32
C GLY A 99 5.92 -12.63 -7.33
N ASP A 100 6.29 -12.70 -6.05
CA ASP A 100 5.48 -13.35 -5.02
C ASP A 100 4.25 -12.50 -4.63
N LEU A 101 4.28 -11.19 -4.89
CA LEU A 101 3.19 -10.27 -4.60
C LEU A 101 2.19 -10.11 -5.74
N LEU A 102 2.63 -10.26 -7.00
CA LEU A 102 1.83 -9.96 -8.20
C LEU A 102 0.43 -10.62 -8.25
N PRO A 103 0.22 -11.86 -7.77
CA PRO A 103 -1.13 -12.43 -7.71
C PRO A 103 -2.13 -11.61 -6.89
N GLN A 104 -1.66 -10.81 -5.93
CA GLN A 104 -2.48 -9.99 -5.04
C GLN A 104 -2.28 -8.48 -5.23
N MET A 105 -1.27 -8.08 -6.00
CA MET A 105 -0.85 -6.69 -6.16
C MET A 105 -1.88 -5.91 -6.98
N VAL A 106 -2.26 -4.73 -6.50
CA VAL A 106 -3.24 -3.87 -7.17
C VAL A 106 -2.62 -2.57 -7.67
N ASN A 107 -1.53 -2.12 -7.05
CA ASN A 107 -0.79 -0.93 -7.44
C ASN A 107 0.72 -1.15 -7.33
N ILE A 108 1.46 -0.72 -8.35
CA ILE A 108 2.91 -0.55 -8.32
C ILE A 108 3.23 0.93 -8.12
N ASN A 109 3.99 1.20 -7.06
CA ASN A 109 4.70 2.45 -6.83
C ASN A 109 5.93 2.12 -5.99
N CYS A 110 7.11 2.61 -6.37
CA CYS A 110 8.33 2.30 -5.62
C CYS A 110 8.25 2.72 -4.15
N TYR A 111 7.47 3.75 -3.82
CA TYR A 111 7.32 4.25 -2.45
C TYR A 111 6.20 3.57 -1.67
N ASP A 112 5.09 3.26 -2.36
CA ASP A 112 3.85 2.80 -1.72
C ASP A 112 3.10 1.81 -2.63
N SER A 113 3.76 0.72 -2.97
CA SER A 113 3.11 -0.42 -3.61
C SER A 113 2.19 -1.11 -2.62
N PHE A 114 1.07 -1.68 -3.08
CA PHE A 114 0.22 -2.43 -2.18
C PHE A 114 -0.47 -3.63 -2.82
N ILE A 115 -0.69 -4.63 -1.97
CA ILE A 115 -1.47 -5.83 -2.27
C ILE A 115 -2.79 -5.80 -1.51
N LEU A 116 -3.72 -6.63 -1.96
CA LEU A 116 -5.02 -6.83 -1.33
C LEU A 116 -5.04 -8.11 -0.48
N GLY A 117 -5.21 -7.96 0.83
CA GLY A 117 -5.29 -9.03 1.80
C GLY A 117 -3.94 -9.43 2.42
N ASP A 118 -4.01 -10.43 3.31
CA ASP A 118 -2.85 -10.95 4.06
C ASP A 118 -1.81 -11.57 3.11
N PHE A 119 -0.53 -11.42 3.42
CA PHE A 119 0.57 -12.04 2.68
C PHE A 119 1.10 -13.28 3.40
N ASP A 120 0.96 -14.46 2.78
CA ASP A 120 1.60 -15.69 3.26
C ASP A 120 3.07 -15.73 2.78
N PHE A 121 4.01 -15.99 3.69
CA PHE A 121 5.44 -16.05 3.35
C PHE A 121 5.77 -17.24 2.46
N THR A 122 6.51 -16.95 1.39
CA THR A 122 7.05 -17.96 0.46
C THR A 122 8.41 -18.44 0.95
N SER A 123 9.00 -19.41 0.24
CA SER A 123 10.39 -19.83 0.48
C SER A 123 11.43 -18.76 0.12
N SER A 124 11.02 -17.74 -0.65
CA SER A 124 11.88 -16.64 -1.08
C SER A 124 11.77 -15.41 -0.17
N THR A 125 10.84 -15.45 0.79
CA THR A 125 10.67 -14.39 1.78
C THR A 125 11.77 -14.46 2.85
N ILE A 126 12.38 -13.32 3.13
CA ILE A 126 13.39 -13.15 4.17
C ILE A 126 12.86 -12.17 5.22
N ILE A 127 13.15 -12.44 6.49
CA ILE A 127 12.97 -11.50 7.59
C ILE A 127 14.33 -10.94 7.98
N VAL A 128 14.49 -9.62 7.87
CA VAL A 128 15.61 -8.87 8.44
C VAL A 128 15.31 -8.57 9.90
N ALA A 129 16.19 -9.00 10.81
CA ALA A 129 15.98 -8.86 12.25
C ALA A 129 17.29 -8.67 13.02
N PRO A 130 17.25 -8.03 14.20
CA PRO A 130 18.44 -7.85 15.03
C PRO A 130 18.95 -9.18 15.58
N VAL A 131 20.27 -9.32 15.68
CA VAL A 131 20.94 -10.46 16.32
C VAL A 131 20.34 -10.73 17.70
N GLY A 132 20.01 -11.99 17.97
CA GLY A 132 19.39 -12.42 19.22
C GLY A 132 17.87 -12.52 19.18
N THR A 133 17.20 -12.08 18.11
CA THR A 133 15.79 -12.47 17.90
C THR A 133 15.72 -13.99 17.74
N LYS A 134 14.70 -14.63 18.31
CA LYS A 134 14.55 -16.07 18.19
C LYS A 134 14.21 -16.42 16.73
N PRO A 135 14.97 -17.30 16.08
CA PRO A 135 14.67 -17.69 14.71
C PRO A 135 13.30 -18.35 14.63
N ASP A 136 12.54 -17.99 13.60
CA ASP A 136 11.47 -18.84 13.12
C ASP A 136 12.09 -19.86 12.18
N ASN A 137 12.03 -21.15 12.54
CA ASN A 137 12.64 -22.23 11.76
C ASN A 137 12.03 -22.40 10.36
N LEU A 138 10.95 -21.68 10.05
CA LEU A 138 10.19 -21.82 8.82
C LEU A 138 10.41 -20.68 7.82
N VAL A 139 11.22 -19.66 8.16
CA VAL A 139 11.49 -18.50 7.30
C VAL A 139 12.99 -18.20 7.32
N GLN A 140 13.52 -17.77 6.18
CA GLN A 140 14.91 -17.35 6.12
C GLN A 140 15.09 -16.05 6.91
N MET A 141 16.10 -16.03 7.78
CA MET A 141 16.45 -14.87 8.59
C MET A 141 17.73 -14.20 8.07
N PHE A 142 17.72 -12.89 7.96
CA PHE A 142 18.91 -12.06 7.77
C PHE A 142 19.17 -11.27 9.05
N TRP A 143 20.30 -11.55 9.71
CA TRP A 143 20.62 -10.98 11.01
C TRP A 143 21.48 -9.71 10.85
N TYR A 144 21.16 -8.65 11.58
CA TYR A 144 21.98 -7.44 11.66
C TYR A 144 22.27 -7.01 13.10
N ASP A 145 23.38 -6.30 13.32
CA ASP A 145 23.70 -5.70 14.62
C ASP A 145 23.25 -4.23 14.63
N PRO A 146 22.19 -3.88 15.40
CA PRO A 146 21.67 -2.51 15.45
C PRO A 146 22.67 -1.49 16.03
N GLN A 147 23.78 -1.93 16.64
CA GLN A 147 24.84 -1.04 17.11
C GLN A 147 25.80 -0.58 16.00
N SER A 148 25.88 -1.32 14.89
CA SER A 148 26.83 -1.05 13.80
C SER A 148 26.19 -0.88 12.43
N THR A 149 24.94 -1.29 12.27
CA THR A 149 24.26 -1.33 10.98
C THR A 149 22.81 -0.91 11.14
N THR A 150 22.38 0.05 10.34
CA THR A 150 20.98 0.51 10.29
C THR A 150 20.08 -0.55 9.63
N LEU A 151 18.76 -0.47 9.87
CA LEU A 151 17.81 -1.37 9.19
C LEU A 151 17.89 -1.22 7.66
N ARG A 152 18.01 0.01 7.15
CA ARG A 152 18.17 0.29 5.71
C ARG A 152 19.40 -0.41 5.14
N GLU A 153 20.57 -0.24 5.76
CA GLU A 153 21.80 -0.91 5.30
C GLU A 153 21.66 -2.43 5.36
N ALA A 154 20.98 -2.97 6.37
CA ALA A 154 20.72 -4.41 6.46
C ALA A 154 19.80 -4.90 5.33
N ILE A 155 18.77 -4.13 4.96
CA ILE A 155 17.89 -4.41 3.82
C ILE A 155 18.67 -4.40 2.51
N ASP A 156 19.48 -3.36 2.28
CA ASP A 156 20.29 -3.22 1.06
C ASP A 156 21.25 -4.42 0.91
N ASN A 157 21.95 -4.79 1.98
CA ASN A 157 22.83 -5.95 2.00
C ASN A 157 22.08 -7.28 1.78
N ALA A 158 20.84 -7.41 2.27
CA ALA A 158 20.03 -8.59 2.03
C ALA A 158 19.59 -8.68 0.57
N ILE A 159 19.18 -7.57 -0.04
CA ILE A 159 18.82 -7.49 -1.47
C ILE A 159 20.03 -7.82 -2.35
N ASP A 160 21.23 -7.34 -1.98
CA ASP A 160 22.49 -7.70 -2.65
C ASP A 160 22.75 -9.20 -2.67
N GLN A 161 22.58 -9.86 -1.53
CA GLN A 161 22.77 -11.32 -1.43
C GLN A 161 21.76 -12.12 -2.27
N MET A 162 20.62 -11.51 -2.60
CA MET A 162 19.61 -12.09 -3.48
C MET A 162 19.77 -11.67 -4.95
N ASP A 163 20.86 -10.96 -5.30
CA ASP A 163 21.11 -10.47 -6.66
C ASP A 163 19.96 -9.56 -7.17
N GLY A 164 19.39 -8.76 -6.27
CA GLY A 164 18.35 -7.79 -6.56
C GLY A 164 18.88 -6.47 -7.12
N TRP A 165 17.97 -5.66 -7.65
CA TRP A 165 18.28 -4.30 -8.09
C TRP A 165 18.19 -3.32 -6.92
N HIS A 166 19.20 -2.47 -6.81
CA HIS A 166 19.13 -1.29 -5.95
C HIS A 166 18.28 -0.21 -6.62
N ILE A 167 17.18 0.11 -5.96
CA ILE A 167 16.29 1.18 -6.37
C ILE A 167 16.50 2.31 -5.37
N ARG A 168 16.98 3.45 -5.84
CA ARG A 168 17.19 4.63 -5.01
C ARG A 168 16.03 5.61 -5.20
N MET A 169 15.22 5.75 -4.19
CA MET A 169 14.15 6.72 -4.07
C MET A 169 14.73 8.13 -3.91
N VAL A 170 14.33 9.03 -4.82
CA VAL A 170 14.68 10.45 -4.78
C VAL A 170 13.68 11.18 -3.89
N HIS A 171 14.17 11.93 -2.90
CA HIS A 171 13.28 12.78 -2.11
C HIS A 171 12.74 13.92 -2.98
N SER A 172 11.43 14.12 -2.94
CA SER A 172 10.72 15.21 -3.61
C SER A 172 9.80 15.85 -2.59
N GLU A 173 9.68 17.18 -2.66
CA GLU A 173 8.74 17.94 -1.85
C GLU A 173 7.32 17.93 -2.44
N ASP A 174 7.15 17.47 -3.69
CA ASP A 174 5.86 17.41 -4.38
C ASP A 174 5.25 16.01 -4.25
N GLU A 175 4.24 15.88 -3.39
CA GLU A 175 3.49 14.64 -3.16
C GLU A 175 2.47 14.32 -4.27
N SER A 176 2.20 15.26 -5.19
CA SER A 176 1.21 15.10 -6.27
C SER A 176 1.75 14.39 -7.52
N VAL A 177 3.04 14.03 -7.52
CA VAL A 177 3.70 13.36 -8.64
C VAL A 177 4.34 12.05 -8.19
N LEU A 178 4.46 11.10 -9.12
CA LEU A 178 5.25 9.89 -8.89
C LEU A 178 6.72 10.28 -8.71
N ASN A 179 7.16 10.25 -7.46
CA ASN A 179 8.54 10.52 -7.11
C ASN A 179 9.49 9.58 -7.85
N GLU A 180 10.62 10.11 -8.31
CA GLU A 180 11.58 9.34 -9.08
C GLU A 180 12.18 8.23 -8.22
N ALA A 181 12.22 7.02 -8.75
CA ALA A 181 12.96 5.91 -8.15
C ALA A 181 13.98 5.42 -9.17
N LEU A 182 15.26 5.52 -8.83
CA LEU A 182 16.36 5.34 -9.77
C LEU A 182 16.98 3.96 -9.65
N CYS A 183 16.99 3.19 -10.73
CA CYS A 183 17.79 1.98 -10.86
C CYS A 183 18.82 2.20 -11.97
N ASN A 184 20.11 2.03 -11.67
CA ASN A 184 21.21 2.33 -12.60
C ASN A 184 21.15 3.74 -13.22
N GLY A 185 20.64 4.72 -12.46
CA GLY A 185 20.51 6.11 -12.90
C GLY A 185 19.25 6.42 -13.70
N GLU A 186 18.36 5.45 -13.92
CA GLU A 186 17.12 5.64 -14.67
C GLU A 186 15.89 5.60 -13.78
N ASN A 187 14.92 6.48 -14.04
CA ASN A 187 13.66 6.47 -13.30
C ASN A 187 12.80 5.29 -13.72
N ILE A 188 12.66 4.33 -12.80
CA ILE A 188 11.87 3.12 -12.98
C ILE A 188 10.45 3.24 -12.44
N ASN A 189 10.12 4.31 -11.70
CA ASN A 189 8.79 4.52 -11.12
C ASN A 189 7.79 5.03 -12.17
N THR A 190 7.73 4.36 -13.33
CA THR A 190 6.99 4.78 -14.51
C THR A 190 6.22 3.61 -15.11
N LYS A 191 5.10 3.91 -15.76
CA LYS A 191 4.28 2.91 -16.46
C LYS A 191 5.07 2.14 -17.52
N ASP A 192 5.92 2.84 -18.28
CA ASP A 192 6.67 2.24 -19.38
C ASP A 192 7.66 1.17 -18.90
N PHE A 193 8.33 1.43 -17.78
CA PHE A 193 9.25 0.47 -17.17
C PHE A 193 8.55 -0.83 -16.75
N PHE A 194 7.33 -0.73 -16.20
CA PHE A 194 6.53 -1.87 -15.75
C PHE A 194 5.59 -2.46 -16.81
N SER A 195 5.65 -2.00 -18.06
CA SER A 195 4.70 -2.36 -19.13
C SER A 195 4.56 -3.88 -19.35
N SER A 196 5.64 -4.65 -19.21
CA SER A 196 5.60 -6.11 -19.35
C SER A 196 4.82 -6.81 -18.23
N LEU A 197 4.78 -6.23 -17.02
CA LEU A 197 3.90 -6.68 -15.94
C LEU A 197 2.45 -6.29 -16.21
N LEU A 198 2.20 -5.04 -16.63
CA LEU A 198 0.84 -4.56 -16.91
C LEU A 198 0.16 -5.35 -18.03
N GLN A 199 0.93 -5.78 -19.02
CA GLN A 199 0.44 -6.68 -20.07
C GLN A 199 0.04 -8.06 -19.50
N ALA A 200 0.78 -8.56 -18.51
CA ALA A 200 0.55 -9.87 -17.93
C ALA A 200 -0.53 -9.87 -16.83
N TYR A 201 -0.74 -8.74 -16.17
CA TYR A 201 -1.68 -8.57 -15.05
C TYR A 201 -2.57 -7.34 -15.31
N PRO A 202 -3.68 -7.49 -16.07
CA PRO A 202 -4.49 -6.34 -16.50
C PRO A 202 -5.26 -5.60 -15.40
N TYR A 203 -5.29 -6.14 -14.18
CA TYR A 203 -5.83 -5.48 -12.98
C TYR A 203 -4.81 -4.61 -12.25
N LEU A 204 -3.52 -4.74 -12.59
CA LEU A 204 -2.44 -4.02 -11.97
C LEU A 204 -2.38 -2.59 -12.51
N SER A 205 -2.18 -1.64 -11.62
CA SER A 205 -2.06 -0.22 -11.95
C SER A 205 -0.68 0.31 -11.53
N VAL A 206 -0.27 1.45 -12.09
CA VAL A 206 0.94 2.19 -11.66
C VAL A 206 0.51 3.59 -11.25
N GLY A 207 0.67 3.97 -9.99
CA GLY A 207 0.25 5.29 -9.57
C GLY A 207 0.41 5.61 -8.10
N LEU A 208 0.09 6.87 -7.80
CA LEU A 208 -0.07 7.35 -6.43
C LEU A 208 -1.34 6.76 -5.83
N ARG A 209 -1.35 6.59 -4.52
CA ARG A 209 -2.45 5.92 -3.83
C ARG A 209 -3.79 6.61 -4.06
N PHE A 210 -3.84 7.94 -4.04
CA PHE A 210 -5.08 8.72 -4.08
C PHE A 210 -5.34 9.43 -5.40
N ASP A 211 -4.47 9.26 -6.41
CA ASP A 211 -4.60 9.96 -7.69
C ASP A 211 -4.86 8.99 -8.85
N GLU A 212 -5.73 9.44 -9.75
CA GLU A 212 -6.02 8.77 -11.02
C GLU A 212 -4.87 9.05 -12.02
N LEU A 213 -3.76 8.32 -11.86
CA LEU A 213 -2.65 8.37 -12.82
C LEU A 213 -2.78 7.29 -13.90
N ASP A 214 -3.00 6.05 -13.47
CA ASP A 214 -3.24 4.92 -14.36
C ASP A 214 -4.12 3.89 -13.65
N GLY A 215 -5.05 3.27 -14.38
CA GLY A 215 -5.98 2.30 -13.82
C GLY A 215 -6.91 2.90 -12.77
N ASN A 216 -7.43 2.05 -11.88
CA ASN A 216 -8.50 2.39 -10.95
C ASN A 216 -8.17 1.96 -9.50
N HIS A 217 -6.90 1.74 -9.17
CA HIS A 217 -6.50 1.43 -7.79
C HIS A 217 -6.87 2.57 -6.83
N TYR A 218 -6.89 3.83 -7.30
CA TYR A 218 -7.29 4.99 -6.52
C TYR A 218 -8.71 4.87 -5.94
N LEU A 219 -9.61 4.12 -6.60
CA LEU A 219 -10.95 3.87 -6.08
C LEU A 219 -10.91 3.08 -4.77
N LEU A 220 -9.98 2.13 -4.61
CA LEU A 220 -9.77 1.44 -3.33
C LEU A 220 -9.40 2.43 -2.24
N SER A 221 -8.43 3.30 -2.53
CA SER A 221 -7.97 4.30 -1.57
C SER A 221 -9.06 5.30 -1.21
N ALA A 222 -9.90 5.68 -2.18
CA ALA A 222 -11.08 6.53 -1.91
C ALA A 222 -12.09 5.82 -1.00
N ILE A 223 -12.33 4.51 -1.21
CA ILE A 223 -13.17 3.70 -0.31
C ILE A 223 -12.54 3.64 1.09
N GLU A 224 -11.24 3.36 1.20
CA GLU A 224 -10.52 3.31 2.48
C GLU A 224 -10.60 4.65 3.21
N ALA A 225 -10.36 5.77 2.53
CA ALA A 225 -10.46 7.11 3.13
C ALA A 225 -11.89 7.43 3.61
N GLU A 226 -12.89 7.23 2.75
CA GLU A 226 -14.29 7.50 3.09
C GLU A 226 -14.78 6.61 4.25
N THR A 227 -14.42 5.31 4.25
CA THR A 227 -14.75 4.42 5.37
C THR A 227 -14.08 4.83 6.67
N LEU A 228 -12.83 5.31 6.64
CA LEU A 228 -12.14 5.80 7.83
C LEU A 228 -12.77 7.08 8.39
N ILE A 229 -13.15 8.03 7.52
CA ILE A 229 -13.84 9.26 7.91
C ILE A 229 -15.19 8.93 8.58
N LEU A 230 -16.01 8.12 7.92
CA LEU A 230 -17.31 7.69 8.46
C LEU A 230 -17.16 6.89 9.76
N ALA A 231 -16.16 6.02 9.85
CA ALA A 231 -15.89 5.27 11.06
C ALA A 231 -15.47 6.21 12.21
N ASN A 232 -14.60 7.19 11.95
CA ASN A 232 -14.23 8.15 12.99
C ASN A 232 -15.45 8.95 13.47
N TYR A 233 -16.32 9.37 12.54
CA TYR A 233 -17.54 10.08 12.87
C TYR A 233 -18.48 9.27 13.77
N PHE A 234 -18.81 8.03 13.39
CA PHE A 234 -19.77 7.22 14.16
C PHE A 234 -19.22 6.68 15.48
N PHE A 235 -17.91 6.50 15.58
CA PHE A 235 -17.28 5.80 16.70
C PHE A 235 -16.37 6.69 17.57
N GLN A 236 -16.12 7.95 17.19
CA GLN A 236 -15.29 8.93 17.90
C GLN A 236 -13.90 8.38 18.29
N ILE A 237 -13.22 7.77 17.33
CA ILE A 237 -12.01 6.98 17.59
C ILE A 237 -10.79 7.86 17.78
N PHE A 238 -10.75 8.99 17.09
CA PHE A 238 -9.75 10.03 17.26
C PHE A 238 -10.42 11.24 17.94
N PRO A 239 -10.65 11.20 19.27
CA PRO A 239 -11.38 12.25 19.98
C PRO A 239 -10.63 13.59 20.00
N ASP A 240 -9.34 13.59 19.65
CA ASP A 240 -8.46 14.77 19.66
C ASP A 240 -8.41 15.48 18.29
N THR A 241 -9.14 15.03 17.27
CA THR A 241 -9.34 15.84 16.05
C THR A 241 -10.33 16.94 16.41
N GLU A 242 -9.83 18.14 16.73
CA GLU A 242 -10.61 19.33 17.14
C GLU A 242 -11.62 19.83 16.08
N GLU A 243 -11.70 19.18 14.92
CA GLU A 243 -12.75 19.42 13.95
C GLU A 243 -14.00 18.65 14.39
N GLU A 244 -14.87 19.32 15.16
CA GLU A 244 -16.30 19.02 15.18
C GLU A 244 -16.84 19.27 13.76
N ASP A 245 -16.51 18.38 12.83
CA ASP A 245 -17.15 18.36 11.53
C ASP A 245 -18.64 18.09 11.78
N ASP A 246 -19.45 19.13 11.61
CA ASP A 246 -20.91 19.01 11.66
C ASP A 246 -21.34 18.29 10.38
N PHE A 247 -21.32 16.96 10.42
CA PHE A 247 -21.74 16.12 9.31
C PHE A 247 -23.25 16.28 9.11
N SER A 248 -23.62 17.11 8.15
CA SER A 248 -25.01 17.31 7.74
C SER A 248 -25.61 16.03 7.12
N ILE A 249 -26.95 15.92 7.13
CA ILE A 249 -27.67 14.86 6.40
C ILE A 249 -27.20 14.80 4.94
N GLU A 250 -27.03 15.95 4.30
CA GLU A 250 -26.56 16.05 2.91
C GLU A 250 -25.18 15.41 2.74
N TYR A 251 -24.24 15.70 3.65
CA TYR A 251 -22.93 15.06 3.62
C TYR A 251 -23.06 13.54 3.71
N LEU A 252 -23.80 13.02 4.70
CA LEU A 252 -23.91 11.57 4.93
C LEU A 252 -24.47 10.85 3.72
N LEU A 253 -25.46 11.44 3.05
CA LEU A 253 -26.04 10.88 1.82
C LEU A 253 -25.04 10.91 0.65
N VAL A 254 -24.25 11.98 0.51
CA VAL A 254 -23.20 12.07 -0.51
C VAL A 254 -22.09 11.04 -0.25
N ALA A 255 -21.62 10.94 0.98
CA ALA A 255 -20.62 9.96 1.41
C ALA A 255 -21.07 8.53 1.12
N LYS A 256 -22.33 8.20 1.48
CA LYS A 256 -22.94 6.90 1.16
C LYS A 256 -22.95 6.62 -0.34
N SER A 257 -23.38 7.57 -1.17
CA SER A 257 -23.41 7.40 -2.63
C SER A 257 -22.01 7.13 -3.17
N ARG A 258 -21.02 7.96 -2.79
CA ARG A 258 -19.63 7.79 -3.22
C ARG A 258 -19.08 6.43 -2.82
N LEU A 259 -19.36 5.98 -1.59
CA LEU A 259 -18.90 4.69 -1.09
C LEU A 259 -19.46 3.53 -1.93
N ILE A 260 -20.76 3.56 -2.23
CA ILE A 260 -21.43 2.54 -3.07
C ILE A 260 -20.90 2.57 -4.50
N ASP A 261 -20.79 3.75 -5.09
CA ASP A 261 -20.38 3.93 -6.49
C ASP A 261 -18.92 3.49 -6.68
N ASN A 262 -18.02 3.96 -5.82
CA ASN A 262 -16.60 3.59 -5.86
C ASN A 262 -16.43 2.09 -5.59
N PHE A 263 -17.09 1.53 -4.58
CA PHE A 263 -16.98 0.10 -4.27
C PHE A 263 -17.51 -0.78 -5.40
N THR A 264 -18.65 -0.42 -5.98
CA THR A 264 -19.24 -1.17 -7.09
C THR A 264 -18.35 -1.13 -8.33
N SER A 265 -17.83 0.05 -8.67
CA SER A 265 -16.91 0.24 -9.80
C SER A 265 -15.61 -0.53 -9.60
N TRP A 266 -14.97 -0.37 -8.44
CA TRP A 266 -13.72 -1.05 -8.09
C TRP A 266 -13.88 -2.57 -8.06
N LYS A 267 -14.87 -3.10 -7.32
CA LYS A 267 -15.16 -4.54 -7.25
C LYS A 267 -15.51 -5.12 -8.62
N GLY A 268 -16.19 -4.35 -9.47
CA GLY A 268 -16.56 -4.74 -10.82
C GLY A 268 -15.37 -5.17 -11.68
N GLN A 269 -14.20 -4.58 -11.47
CA GLN A 269 -12.99 -4.85 -12.23
C GLN A 269 -12.42 -6.24 -11.95
N PHE A 270 -12.57 -6.73 -10.72
CA PHE A 270 -12.04 -8.04 -10.32
C PHE A 270 -12.90 -9.23 -10.75
N ARG A 271 -14.11 -9.00 -11.26
CA ARG A 271 -15.06 -10.07 -11.61
C ARG A 271 -14.54 -11.04 -12.66
N VAL A 272 -13.62 -10.59 -13.51
CA VAL A 272 -13.06 -11.37 -14.63
C VAL A 272 -11.68 -11.97 -14.32
N TYR A 273 -11.12 -11.70 -13.13
CA TYR A 273 -9.79 -12.13 -12.76
C TYR A 273 -9.82 -13.22 -11.68
N SER A 274 -8.87 -14.16 -11.77
CA SER A 274 -8.69 -15.20 -10.77
C SER A 274 -7.81 -14.68 -9.64
N LEU A 275 -8.42 -13.99 -8.67
CA LEU A 275 -7.71 -13.54 -7.47
C LEU A 275 -7.37 -14.71 -6.53
N PRO A 276 -6.29 -14.62 -5.75
CA PRO A 276 -6.03 -15.49 -4.61
C PRO A 276 -7.14 -15.43 -3.54
N ASN A 277 -7.18 -16.43 -2.67
CA ASN A 277 -8.27 -16.57 -1.69
C ASN A 277 -8.27 -15.47 -0.61
N ASN A 278 -7.10 -15.09 -0.13
CA ASN A 278 -6.87 -13.96 0.77
C ASN A 278 -7.36 -12.63 0.18
N SER A 279 -7.10 -12.35 -1.10
CA SER A 279 -7.61 -11.13 -1.76
C SER A 279 -9.14 -11.14 -1.90
N ARG A 280 -9.76 -12.30 -2.21
CA ARG A 280 -11.23 -12.42 -2.20
C ARG A 280 -11.82 -12.18 -0.82
N GLN A 281 -11.24 -12.79 0.21
CA GLN A 281 -11.66 -12.58 1.60
C GLN A 281 -11.53 -11.12 2.03
N ALA A 282 -10.49 -10.43 1.58
CA ALA A 282 -10.33 -8.98 1.77
C ALA A 282 -11.47 -8.18 1.12
N ILE A 283 -11.83 -8.48 -0.13
CA ILE A 283 -12.98 -7.84 -0.81
C ILE A 283 -14.29 -8.11 -0.08
N ASP A 284 -14.54 -9.35 0.33
CA ASP A 284 -15.77 -9.73 1.03
C ASP A 284 -15.87 -9.03 2.41
N ARG A 285 -14.74 -8.88 3.12
CA ARG A 285 -14.69 -8.10 4.37
C ARG A 285 -14.99 -6.63 4.13
N LEU A 286 -14.37 -6.03 3.11
CA LEU A 286 -14.62 -4.63 2.76
C LEU A 286 -16.08 -4.40 2.34
N GLU A 287 -16.69 -5.32 1.60
CA GLU A 287 -18.11 -5.25 1.24
C GLU A 287 -19.01 -5.19 2.47
N LYS A 288 -18.77 -6.06 3.46
CA LYS A 288 -19.54 -6.07 4.70
C LYS A 288 -19.40 -4.74 5.45
N VAL A 289 -18.20 -4.17 5.50
CA VAL A 289 -17.93 -2.85 6.10
C VAL A 289 -18.72 -1.76 5.37
N VAL A 290 -18.65 -1.73 4.04
CA VAL A 290 -19.38 -0.75 3.20
C VAL A 290 -20.89 -0.84 3.43
N LEU A 291 -21.45 -2.05 3.39
CA LEU A 291 -22.88 -2.27 3.61
C LEU A 291 -23.31 -1.88 5.03
N PHE A 292 -22.49 -2.18 6.03
CA PHE A 292 -22.74 -1.78 7.41
C PHE A 292 -22.75 -0.26 7.58
N LEU A 293 -21.75 0.46 7.03
CA LEU A 293 -21.71 1.92 7.09
C LEU A 293 -22.89 2.55 6.36
N CYS A 294 -23.28 2.01 5.20
CA CYS A 294 -24.45 2.48 4.46
C CYS A 294 -25.74 2.33 5.28
N SER A 295 -25.94 1.19 5.95
CA SER A 295 -27.10 0.98 6.82
C SER A 295 -27.08 1.88 8.06
N THR A 296 -25.89 2.17 8.58
CA THR A 296 -25.71 3.09 9.71
C THR A 296 -26.09 4.51 9.33
N ILE A 297 -25.65 4.97 8.15
CA ILE A 297 -26.05 6.27 7.59
C ILE A 297 -27.56 6.37 7.44
N ASP A 298 -28.22 5.34 6.90
CA ASP A 298 -29.68 5.34 6.74
C ASP A 298 -30.41 5.52 8.08
N ASN A 299 -29.97 4.81 9.11
CA ASN A 299 -30.55 4.94 10.45
C ASN A 299 -30.33 6.34 11.06
N GLU A 300 -29.15 6.92 10.83
CA GLU A 300 -28.82 8.25 11.36
C GLU A 300 -29.61 9.36 10.67
N VAL A 301 -29.73 9.32 9.34
CA VAL A 301 -30.56 10.26 8.58
C VAL A 301 -32.01 10.19 9.06
N ASP A 302 -32.55 8.98 9.20
CA ASP A 302 -33.90 8.75 9.73
C ASP A 302 -34.11 9.35 11.13
N MET A 303 -33.10 9.27 12.00
CA MET A 303 -33.13 9.82 13.36
C MET A 303 -33.10 11.35 13.34
N LEU A 304 -32.19 11.94 12.56
CA LEU A 304 -32.04 13.39 12.42
C LEU A 304 -33.31 14.04 11.85
N GLU A 305 -33.92 13.43 10.83
CA GLU A 305 -35.18 13.91 10.25
C GLU A 305 -36.36 13.85 11.23
N LYS A 306 -36.47 12.78 12.04
CA LYS A 306 -37.60 12.58 12.96
C LYS A 306 -37.49 13.35 14.26
N HIS A 307 -36.27 13.54 14.77
CA HIS A 307 -36.07 13.96 16.16
C HIS A 307 -35.27 15.26 16.30
N GLY A 308 -34.57 15.73 15.26
CA GLY A 308 -33.77 16.96 15.32
C GLY A 308 -32.71 16.95 16.44
N THR A 309 -32.33 15.76 16.93
CA THR A 309 -31.36 15.56 18.00
C THR A 309 -30.02 15.14 17.44
N SER A 310 -28.91 15.55 18.08
CA SER A 310 -27.56 15.19 17.66
C SER A 310 -27.26 13.70 17.81
N ILE A 311 -26.25 13.27 17.06
CA ILE A 311 -25.81 11.88 16.90
C ILE A 311 -25.51 11.23 18.25
N ARG A 312 -25.98 9.98 18.41
CA ARG A 312 -25.55 9.12 19.51
C ARG A 312 -24.37 8.27 19.03
N PRO A 313 -23.20 8.31 19.70
CA PRO A 313 -22.08 7.45 19.36
C PRO A 313 -22.50 5.97 19.36
N ILE A 314 -22.11 5.24 18.32
CA ILE A 314 -22.39 3.80 18.23
C ILE A 314 -21.50 3.08 19.24
N LYS A 315 -22.09 2.20 20.03
CA LYS A 315 -21.32 1.45 21.02
C LYS A 315 -20.50 0.38 20.30
N ALA A 316 -19.29 0.12 20.77
CA ALA A 316 -18.42 -0.93 20.20
C ALA A 316 -19.10 -2.33 20.09
N ALA A 317 -20.08 -2.64 20.96
CA ALA A 317 -20.84 -3.88 20.93
C ALA A 317 -21.87 -3.98 19.77
N GLU A 318 -22.17 -2.86 19.12
CA GLU A 318 -23.10 -2.77 17.98
C GLU A 318 -22.36 -2.92 16.63
N ILE A 319 -21.02 -2.94 16.66
CA ILE A 319 -20.18 -3.14 15.48
C ILE A 319 -20.14 -4.64 15.14
N PRO A 320 -20.48 -5.05 13.90
CA PRO A 320 -20.37 -6.44 13.49
C PRO A 320 -18.95 -6.99 13.67
N ALA A 321 -18.84 -8.24 14.10
CA ALA A 321 -17.56 -8.94 14.01
C ALA A 321 -17.20 -9.13 12.52
N ALA A 322 -16.00 -8.69 12.16
CA ALA A 322 -15.46 -8.85 10.80
C ALA A 322 -15.22 -10.31 10.42
#